data_AF-A0A4P2VPA4-F1
#
_entry.id   AF-A0A4P2VPA4-F1
#
_cell.length_a   1.000
_cell.length_b   1.000
_cell.length_c   1.000
_cell.angle_alpha   90.00
_cell.angle_beta   90.00
_cell.angle_gamma   90.00
#
_symmetry.space_group_name_H-M   'P 1'
#
loop_
_entity.id
_entity.type
_entity.pdbx_description
1 polymer ?
#
loop_
_entity_poly.entity_id
_entity_poly.type
_entity_poly.pdbx_seq_one_letter_code
_entity_poly.pdbx_strand_id
1 'polypeptide(L)'
;MKIELDCDEVQYLLNLTYELTGMQSNSPQIRDYILNNVSQLIYLAELSNLKEYLTLIHNSKDEYHKFLSAITVHTTGWFRETEHFTIMVDEVKNLIQKHNRKFIRVLSIPCSTGEEVYSVALILNSICENMDNIDFIIYGFDIDKNSIKKCKNAVYLKSNLNNIPYQFHKELLLGENEAKDYFALSKKIRSHCTFIEGDIRNCSFLPQIENLNPTDDQNNIFDIILCRNLFIYFDQAASENVVSTFKSIMHENSLIFLGHSEKIDAKKLNLMHIGNSIYKKNLDKNTINMEEKVECIAVYSCAEIHKIKPFTDRIQKEFKNFILINSLEELKSPQVYKKIKILIIDSEYKTQELINFLFQFIKDIKKNFILEAILYPNSKSKQSLSAFYESQIFKDFHDWRDFEAQSSKIILYLKNLFLSLEETTFDSNDSNTLTLKNQKVRKYLNSLLPQFIAIGASTGGTIALAELLKNSPQNFPPILIVQHLPHIFAQEFIDKLQQTTGLKYISPKKRPELQRGHIYLADGDNHIVVKKYGEKLQVEPDLSPAKKELRPCIDILFDSLARTNAKGIGILLTGMGDDGAQGLLKLMKNGCLTMTQDEASSVIYGMPKEADKLGASCFSGNLYEIRHILNSLKIK
;
A
#
# COMPACT_ATOMS: atom_id res chain seq x y z
N MET A 1 -18.41 37.94 -17.84
CA MET A 1 -19.11 37.50 -19.07
C MET A 1 -18.20 36.46 -19.71
N LYS A 2 -18.67 35.25 -20.02
CA LYS A 2 -17.79 34.18 -20.52
C LYS A 2 -17.64 34.37 -22.04
N ILE A 3 -16.41 34.50 -22.53
CA ILE A 3 -16.15 34.55 -23.97
C ILE A 3 -16.39 33.14 -24.53
N GLU A 4 -17.37 33.02 -25.42
CA GLU A 4 -17.66 31.78 -26.14
C GLU A 4 -16.76 31.69 -27.36
N LEU A 5 -16.01 30.58 -27.47
CA LEU A 5 -15.18 30.26 -28.63
C LEU A 5 -16.03 29.54 -29.66
N ASP A 6 -15.86 29.87 -30.94
CA ASP A 6 -16.55 29.16 -32.02
C ASP A 6 -15.93 27.77 -32.27
N CYS A 7 -16.60 26.95 -33.09
CA CYS A 7 -16.15 25.58 -33.36
C CYS A 7 -14.74 25.48 -33.95
N ASP A 8 -14.34 26.43 -34.78
CA ASP A 8 -13.04 26.44 -35.45
C ASP A 8 -11.95 26.90 -34.46
N GLU A 9 -12.22 27.92 -33.65
CA GLU A 9 -11.36 28.37 -32.55
C GLU A 9 -11.14 27.27 -31.52
N VAL A 10 -12.19 26.53 -31.16
CA VAL A 10 -12.09 25.39 -30.25
C VAL A 10 -11.17 24.32 -30.84
N GLN A 11 -11.40 23.90 -32.09
CA GLN A 11 -10.58 22.87 -32.71
C GLN A 11 -9.12 23.31 -32.84
N TYR A 12 -8.89 24.56 -33.20
CA TYR A 12 -7.55 25.14 -33.27
C TYR A 12 -6.86 25.14 -31.90
N LEU A 13 -7.54 25.57 -30.84
CA LEU A 13 -6.98 25.60 -29.49
C LEU A 13 -6.60 24.20 -28.99
N LEU A 14 -7.42 23.19 -29.27
CA LEU A 14 -7.12 21.81 -28.88
C LEU A 14 -5.92 21.25 -29.66
N ASN A 15 -5.81 21.55 -30.95
CA ASN A 15 -4.64 21.17 -31.76
C ASN A 15 -3.37 21.87 -31.25
N LEU A 16 -3.44 23.18 -30.98
CA LEU A 16 -2.35 23.95 -30.44
C LEU A 16 -1.92 23.44 -29.06
N THR A 17 -2.87 23.04 -28.21
CA THR A 17 -2.57 22.43 -26.91
C THR A 17 -1.77 21.15 -27.07
N TYR A 18 -2.18 20.27 -27.99
CA TYR A 18 -1.46 19.05 -28.29
C TYR A 18 -0.05 19.33 -28.85
N GLU A 19 0.10 20.29 -29.76
CA GLU A 19 1.41 20.68 -30.29
C GLU A 19 2.35 21.21 -29.18
N LEU A 20 1.84 22.07 -28.29
CA LEU A 20 2.63 22.71 -27.26
C LEU A 20 2.93 21.82 -26.05
N THR A 21 2.11 20.82 -25.74
CA THR A 21 2.22 20.04 -24.49
C THR A 21 2.22 18.52 -24.69
N GLY A 22 1.75 18.03 -25.83
CA GLY A 22 1.49 16.61 -26.10
C GLY A 22 0.21 16.10 -25.45
N MET A 23 -0.51 16.97 -24.73
CA MET A 23 -1.72 16.61 -24.01
C MET A 23 -2.88 16.35 -24.97
N GLN A 24 -3.45 15.15 -24.89
CA GLN A 24 -4.68 14.82 -25.58
C GLN A 24 -5.89 15.39 -24.85
N SER A 25 -6.75 16.07 -25.60
CA SER A 25 -7.97 16.71 -25.10
C SER A 25 -9.23 15.91 -25.46
N ASN A 26 -9.11 14.58 -25.53
CA ASN A 26 -10.18 13.67 -25.97
C ASN A 26 -11.28 13.51 -24.90
N SER A 27 -10.96 13.76 -23.63
CA SER A 27 -11.95 13.76 -22.55
C SER A 27 -12.76 15.06 -22.55
N PRO A 28 -14.11 15.00 -22.49
CA PRO A 28 -14.96 16.18 -22.36
C PRO A 28 -14.55 17.07 -21.18
N GLN A 29 -14.14 16.47 -20.06
CA GLN A 29 -13.75 17.21 -18.86
C GLN A 29 -12.47 18.02 -19.07
N ILE A 30 -11.48 17.44 -19.76
CA ILE A 30 -10.21 18.12 -20.08
C ILE A 30 -10.45 19.22 -21.10
N ARG A 31 -11.26 18.94 -22.12
CA ARG A 31 -11.68 19.93 -23.12
C ARG A 31 -12.35 21.13 -22.45
N ASP A 32 -13.34 20.89 -21.60
CA ASP A 32 -14.06 21.96 -20.90
C ASP A 32 -13.14 22.75 -19.96
N TYR A 33 -12.21 22.08 -19.28
CA TYR A 33 -11.21 22.73 -18.44
C TYR A 33 -10.35 23.73 -19.23
N ILE A 34 -9.76 23.29 -20.34
CA ILE A 34 -8.92 24.11 -21.22
C ILE A 34 -9.72 25.31 -21.74
N LEU A 35 -10.91 25.04 -22.28
CA LEU A 35 -11.79 26.08 -22.84
C LEU A 35 -12.16 27.13 -21.79
N ASN A 36 -12.55 26.71 -20.60
CA ASN A 36 -12.92 27.63 -19.53
C ASN A 36 -11.77 28.53 -19.11
N ASN A 37 -10.57 27.98 -18.93
CA ASN A 37 -9.42 28.74 -18.49
C ASN A 37 -8.95 29.73 -19.56
N VAL A 38 -8.89 29.30 -20.81
CA VAL A 38 -8.47 30.18 -21.92
C VAL A 38 -9.49 31.28 -22.16
N SER A 39 -10.80 30.97 -22.18
CA SER A 39 -11.86 32.00 -22.25
C SER A 39 -11.76 33.02 -21.11
N GLN A 40 -11.37 32.59 -19.91
CA GLN A 40 -11.16 33.48 -18.78
C GLN A 40 -9.94 34.39 -18.98
N LEU A 41 -8.84 33.87 -19.55
CA LEU A 41 -7.65 34.68 -19.85
C LEU A 41 -7.94 35.74 -20.93
N ILE A 42 -8.65 35.37 -22.00
CA ILE A 42 -9.06 36.32 -23.05
C ILE A 42 -9.89 37.45 -22.42
N TYR A 43 -10.83 37.10 -21.54
CA TYR A 43 -11.67 38.07 -20.83
C TYR A 43 -10.86 39.00 -19.92
N LEU A 44 -9.92 38.46 -19.15
CA LEU A 44 -9.05 39.24 -18.26
C LEU A 44 -8.06 40.12 -19.02
N ALA A 45 -7.69 39.74 -20.24
CA ALA A 45 -6.86 40.54 -21.14
C ALA A 45 -7.66 41.64 -21.87
N GLU A 46 -8.97 41.75 -21.62
CA GLU A 46 -9.88 42.69 -22.28
C GLU A 46 -9.93 42.52 -23.81
N LEU A 47 -9.74 41.29 -24.29
CA LEU A 47 -9.79 40.93 -25.72
C LEU A 47 -11.11 40.25 -26.08
N SER A 48 -11.45 40.23 -27.37
CA SER A 48 -12.79 39.78 -27.81
C SER A 48 -12.82 38.36 -28.36
N ASN A 49 -11.68 37.80 -28.79
CA ASN A 49 -11.60 36.50 -29.46
C ASN A 49 -10.24 35.83 -29.25
N LEU A 50 -10.14 34.54 -29.62
CA LEU A 50 -8.91 33.76 -29.45
C LEU A 50 -7.78 34.32 -30.32
N LYS A 51 -8.08 34.78 -31.54
CA LYS A 51 -7.08 35.29 -32.49
C LYS A 51 -6.31 36.50 -31.96
N GLU A 52 -7.01 37.46 -31.36
CA GLU A 52 -6.39 38.62 -30.71
C GLU A 52 -5.49 38.16 -29.54
N TYR A 53 -5.98 37.23 -28.73
CA TYR A 53 -5.20 36.70 -27.61
C TYR A 53 -3.96 35.93 -28.07
N LEU A 54 -4.05 35.14 -29.14
CA LEU A 54 -2.91 34.46 -29.76
C LEU A 54 -1.86 35.46 -30.30
N THR A 55 -2.30 36.64 -30.75
CA THR A 55 -1.38 37.72 -31.15
C THR A 55 -0.67 38.31 -29.94
N LEU A 56 -1.36 38.44 -28.81
CA LEU A 56 -0.78 38.91 -27.55
C LEU A 56 0.26 37.93 -27.00
N ILE A 57 -0.04 36.63 -26.94
CA ILE A 57 0.92 35.62 -26.43
C ILE A 57 2.19 35.55 -27.29
N HIS A 58 2.09 35.81 -28.60
CA HIS A 58 3.26 35.82 -29.48
C HIS A 58 4.23 36.97 -29.13
N ASN A 59 3.70 38.09 -28.65
CA ASN A 59 4.47 39.29 -28.34
C ASN A 59 4.84 39.42 -26.86
N SER A 60 4.30 38.56 -25.98
CA SER A 60 4.51 38.63 -24.53
C SER A 60 4.84 37.27 -23.94
N LYS A 61 6.08 37.11 -23.45
CA LYS A 61 6.51 35.87 -22.77
C LYS A 61 5.69 35.59 -21.52
N ASP A 62 5.34 36.62 -20.75
CA ASP A 62 4.56 36.44 -19.53
C ASP A 62 3.14 35.95 -19.85
N GLU A 63 2.54 36.47 -20.91
CA GLU A 63 1.20 36.04 -21.33
C GLU A 63 1.24 34.63 -21.92
N TYR A 64 2.28 34.29 -22.68
CA TYR A 64 2.54 32.92 -23.12
C TYR A 64 2.61 31.94 -21.94
N HIS A 65 3.30 32.28 -20.86
CA HIS A 65 3.38 31.41 -19.68
C HIS A 65 2.02 31.27 -18.97
N LYS A 66 1.18 32.32 -18.92
CA LYS A 66 -0.19 32.22 -18.39
C LYS A 66 -1.04 31.30 -19.25
N PHE A 67 -0.95 31.45 -20.57
CA PHE A 67 -1.66 30.59 -21.51
C PHE A 67 -1.24 29.13 -21.37
N LEU A 68 0.07 28.85 -21.33
CA LEU A 68 0.60 27.50 -21.13
C LEU A 68 0.08 26.90 -19.83
N SER A 69 0.10 27.65 -18.73
CA SER A 69 -0.43 27.21 -17.44
C SER A 69 -1.94 26.93 -17.49
N ALA A 70 -2.71 27.68 -18.28
CA ALA A 70 -4.16 27.49 -18.43
C ALA A 70 -4.55 26.23 -19.22
N ILE A 71 -3.69 25.79 -20.14
CA ILE A 71 -3.92 24.59 -20.96
C ILE A 71 -3.34 23.31 -20.34
N THR A 72 -2.57 23.41 -19.25
CA THR A 72 -2.02 22.28 -18.48
C THR A 72 -2.81 22.00 -17.21
N VAL A 73 -2.85 20.74 -16.76
CA VAL A 73 -3.55 20.32 -15.53
C VAL A 73 -2.55 20.16 -14.38
N HIS A 74 -2.80 20.88 -13.27
CA HIS A 74 -1.86 20.98 -12.15
C HIS A 74 -2.18 20.08 -10.95
N THR A 75 -3.13 19.16 -11.07
CA THR A 75 -3.62 18.37 -9.93
C THR A 75 -2.50 17.53 -9.31
N THR A 76 -2.05 17.92 -8.12
CA THR A 76 -1.03 17.25 -7.32
C THR A 76 -1.41 17.25 -5.84
N GLY A 77 -0.67 16.51 -5.01
CA GLY A 77 -0.92 16.44 -3.59
C GLY A 77 0.21 15.79 -2.81
N TRP A 78 0.31 16.17 -1.54
CA TRP A 78 1.25 15.60 -0.58
C TRP A 78 1.04 14.09 -0.44
N PHE A 79 2.12 13.33 -0.55
CA PHE A 79 2.12 11.88 -0.39
C PHE A 79 1.05 11.15 -1.22
N ARG A 80 0.74 11.69 -2.42
CA ARG A 80 -0.18 11.05 -3.36
C ARG A 80 0.32 9.64 -3.69
N GLU A 81 -0.57 8.65 -3.69
CA GLU A 81 -0.24 7.22 -3.95
C GLU A 81 0.79 6.66 -2.96
N THR A 82 0.40 6.58 -1.68
CA THR A 82 1.27 6.22 -0.56
C THR A 82 2.04 4.91 -0.73
N GLU A 83 1.48 3.92 -1.42
CA GLU A 83 2.12 2.62 -1.69
C GLU A 83 3.46 2.76 -2.44
N HIS A 84 3.58 3.74 -3.35
CA HIS A 84 4.83 3.99 -4.06
C HIS A 84 5.96 4.40 -3.12
N PHE A 85 5.66 5.18 -2.08
CA PHE A 85 6.67 5.63 -1.13
C PHE A 85 7.18 4.49 -0.24
N THR A 86 6.31 3.53 0.12
CA THR A 86 6.74 2.34 0.88
C THR A 86 7.78 1.55 0.09
N ILE A 87 7.50 1.26 -1.18
CA ILE A 87 8.43 0.51 -2.06
C ILE A 87 9.70 1.34 -2.32
N MET A 88 9.57 2.66 -2.49
CA MET A 88 10.72 3.55 -2.66
C MET A 88 11.68 3.48 -1.47
N VAL A 89 11.19 3.47 -0.23
CA VAL A 89 12.04 3.38 0.96
C VAL A 89 12.90 2.12 0.93
N ASP A 90 12.30 0.97 0.64
CA ASP A 90 12.99 -0.31 0.61
C ASP A 90 14.02 -0.39 -0.52
N GLU A 91 13.66 0.09 -1.71
CA GLU A 91 14.58 0.06 -2.84
C GLU A 91 15.71 1.08 -2.73
N VAL A 92 15.49 2.25 -2.14
CA VAL A 92 16.57 3.21 -1.84
C VAL A 92 17.57 2.60 -0.86
N LYS A 93 17.09 1.92 0.20
CA LYS A 93 17.97 1.18 1.12
C LYS A 93 18.75 0.10 0.38
N ASN A 94 18.11 -0.64 -0.54
CA ASN A 94 18.79 -1.63 -1.38
C ASN A 94 19.87 -0.98 -2.27
N LEU A 95 19.60 0.16 -2.89
CA LEU A 95 20.59 0.91 -3.69
C LEU A 95 21.80 1.31 -2.84
N ILE A 96 21.56 1.83 -1.64
CA ILE A 96 22.62 2.24 -0.72
C ILE A 96 23.44 1.03 -0.23
N GLN A 97 22.78 0.00 0.28
CA GLN A 97 23.42 -1.10 1.00
C GLN A 97 24.00 -2.17 0.06
N LYS A 98 23.22 -2.61 -0.95
CA LYS A 98 23.60 -3.71 -1.85
C LYS A 98 24.34 -3.23 -3.08
N HIS A 99 24.01 -2.04 -3.57
CA HIS A 99 24.62 -1.46 -4.76
C HIS A 99 25.62 -0.34 -4.44
N ASN A 100 25.94 -0.15 -3.15
CA ASN A 100 26.92 0.81 -2.63
C ASN A 100 26.70 2.24 -3.15
N ARG A 101 25.44 2.64 -3.37
CA ARG A 101 25.12 3.98 -3.86
C ARG A 101 25.28 4.99 -2.71
N LYS A 102 26.26 5.89 -2.84
CA LYS A 102 26.56 6.94 -1.84
C LYS A 102 25.78 8.23 -2.05
N PHE A 103 25.29 8.45 -3.26
CA PHE A 103 24.57 9.66 -3.62
C PHE A 103 23.34 9.29 -4.44
N ILE A 104 22.15 9.62 -3.93
CA ILE A 104 20.88 9.26 -4.58
C ILE A 104 20.39 10.43 -5.43
N ARG A 105 20.20 10.20 -6.73
CA ARG A 105 19.66 11.21 -7.65
C ARG A 105 18.26 10.86 -8.10
N VAL A 106 17.32 11.77 -7.87
CA VAL A 106 15.91 11.59 -8.23
C VAL A 106 15.47 12.60 -9.27
N LEU A 107 14.68 12.15 -10.23
CA LEU A 107 13.96 12.96 -11.20
C LEU A 107 12.46 12.88 -10.90
N SER A 108 11.75 14.00 -10.80
CA SER A 108 10.28 14.07 -10.73
C SER A 108 9.78 14.95 -11.87
N ILE A 109 9.01 14.36 -12.79
CA ILE A 109 8.60 14.99 -14.04
C ILE A 109 7.24 14.44 -14.50
N PRO A 110 6.15 15.22 -14.48
CA PRO A 110 6.06 16.62 -14.09
C PRO A 110 6.06 16.78 -12.57
N CYS A 111 6.64 17.86 -12.06
CA CYS A 111 6.64 18.14 -10.62
C CYS A 111 5.42 18.97 -10.15
N SER A 112 4.65 19.55 -11.08
CA SER A 112 3.56 20.49 -10.81
C SER A 112 4.01 21.56 -9.79
N THR A 113 3.26 21.79 -8.72
CA THR A 113 3.55 22.78 -7.68
C THR A 113 4.50 22.28 -6.57
N GLY A 114 5.12 21.12 -6.75
CA GLY A 114 6.27 20.66 -5.98
C GLY A 114 5.97 19.68 -4.84
N GLU A 115 4.70 19.39 -4.57
CA GLU A 115 4.29 18.47 -3.51
C GLU A 115 4.94 17.07 -3.64
N GLU A 116 5.04 16.52 -4.86
CA GLU A 116 5.70 15.23 -5.08
C GLU A 116 7.20 15.29 -4.73
N VAL A 117 7.90 16.30 -5.25
CA VAL A 117 9.34 16.51 -5.00
C VAL A 117 9.61 16.65 -3.51
N TYR A 118 8.82 17.45 -2.80
CA TYR A 118 8.99 17.64 -1.37
C TYR A 118 8.58 16.43 -0.54
N SER A 119 7.56 15.67 -0.94
CA SER A 119 7.26 14.37 -0.30
C SER A 119 8.43 13.40 -0.40
N VAL A 120 9.06 13.29 -1.57
CA VAL A 120 10.27 12.46 -1.75
C VAL A 120 11.43 13.01 -0.93
N ALA A 121 11.63 14.34 -0.90
CA ALA A 121 12.70 14.97 -0.13
C ALA A 121 12.60 14.68 1.37
N LEU A 122 11.40 14.73 1.93
CA LEU A 122 11.14 14.41 3.34
C LEU A 122 11.47 12.95 3.66
N ILE A 123 11.13 12.02 2.75
CA ILE A 123 11.45 10.60 2.90
C ILE A 123 12.95 10.36 2.82
N LEU A 124 13.62 10.87 1.78
CA LEU A 124 15.06 10.67 1.59
C LEU A 124 15.87 11.31 2.72
N ASN A 125 15.47 12.49 3.20
CA ASN A 125 16.10 13.11 4.37
C ASN A 125 15.99 12.20 5.60
N SER A 126 14.82 11.59 5.85
CA SER A 126 14.64 10.64 6.95
C SER A 126 15.51 9.39 6.82
N ILE A 127 15.72 8.88 5.60
CA ILE A 127 16.62 7.73 5.35
C ILE A 127 18.08 8.14 5.60
N CYS A 128 18.52 9.26 5.03
CA CYS A 128 19.90 9.71 5.09
C CYS A 128 20.32 10.18 6.48
N GLU A 129 19.41 10.75 7.29
CA GLU A 129 19.67 11.09 8.70
C GLU A 129 20.12 9.89 9.54
N ASN A 130 19.78 8.67 9.11
CA ASN A 130 20.10 7.43 9.81
C ASN A 130 21.28 6.66 9.17
N MET A 131 21.96 7.23 8.17
CA MET A 131 23.04 6.55 7.44
C MET A 131 24.25 7.47 7.23
N ASP A 132 25.44 6.99 7.58
CA ASP A 132 26.67 7.76 7.41
C ASP A 132 27.09 7.86 5.93
N ASN A 133 27.53 9.06 5.53
CA ASN A 133 28.07 9.36 4.19
C ASN A 133 27.13 9.07 3.02
N ILE A 134 25.82 9.25 3.22
CA ILE A 134 24.82 9.21 2.16
C ILE A 134 24.19 10.59 1.99
N ASP A 135 24.09 11.05 0.75
CA ASP A 135 23.45 12.31 0.40
C ASP A 135 22.54 12.13 -0.83
N PHE A 136 21.71 13.13 -1.13
CA PHE A 136 20.77 13.05 -2.23
C PHE A 136 20.46 14.41 -2.86
N ILE A 137 19.97 14.37 -4.09
CA ILE A 137 19.39 15.52 -4.78
C ILE A 137 18.17 15.10 -5.59
N ILE A 138 17.19 15.98 -5.66
CA ILE A 138 15.96 15.77 -6.41
C ILE A 138 15.82 16.90 -7.42
N TYR A 139 15.59 16.53 -8.66
CA TYR A 139 15.29 17.46 -9.74
C TYR A 139 13.81 17.38 -10.08
N GLY A 140 13.09 18.49 -9.89
CA GLY A 140 11.71 18.67 -10.31
C GLY A 140 11.64 19.41 -11.64
N PHE A 141 10.95 18.82 -12.62
CA PHE A 141 10.76 19.44 -13.92
C PHE A 141 9.30 19.62 -14.24
N ASP A 142 8.98 20.74 -14.86
CA ASP A 142 7.65 21.01 -15.37
C ASP A 142 7.74 21.92 -16.58
N ILE A 143 6.77 21.78 -17.48
CA ILE A 143 6.64 22.68 -18.63
C ILE A 143 6.04 24.02 -18.19
N ASP A 144 5.27 24.04 -17.09
CA ASP A 144 4.67 25.25 -16.54
C ASP A 144 5.62 26.01 -15.59
N LYS A 145 6.14 27.13 -16.09
CA LYS A 145 6.98 28.06 -15.33
C LYS A 145 6.30 28.61 -14.07
N ASN A 146 4.98 28.79 -14.06
CA ASN A 146 4.27 29.27 -12.87
C ASN A 146 4.30 28.23 -11.75
N SER A 147 4.16 26.96 -12.11
CA SER A 147 4.31 25.83 -11.20
C SER A 147 5.73 25.72 -10.67
N ILE A 148 6.76 25.86 -11.53
CA ILE A 148 8.17 25.94 -11.10
C ILE A 148 8.42 27.11 -10.13
N LYS A 149 7.80 28.28 -10.34
CA LYS A 149 7.91 29.40 -9.41
C LYS A 149 7.32 29.07 -8.04
N LYS A 150 6.17 28.38 -8.00
CA LYS A 150 5.56 27.89 -6.75
C LYS A 150 6.47 26.87 -6.05
N CYS A 151 7.05 25.93 -6.79
CA CYS A 151 8.03 24.98 -6.26
C CYS A 151 9.19 25.68 -5.56
N LYS A 152 9.81 26.67 -6.21
CA LYS A 152 10.96 27.42 -5.67
C LYS A 152 10.59 28.22 -4.42
N ASN A 153 9.37 28.77 -4.36
CA ASN A 153 8.88 29.47 -3.18
C ASN A 153 8.64 28.50 -2.01
N ALA A 154 8.14 27.29 -2.29
CA ALA A 154 7.91 26.23 -1.30
C ALA A 154 6.98 26.65 -0.14
N VAL A 155 5.97 27.48 -0.44
CA VAL A 155 4.97 27.97 0.51
C VAL A 155 3.61 27.39 0.15
N TYR A 156 2.96 26.77 1.12
CA TYR A 156 1.71 26.03 0.95
C TYR A 156 0.70 26.39 2.04
N LEU A 157 -0.58 26.15 1.77
CA LEU A 157 -1.65 26.40 2.74
C LEU A 157 -1.55 25.44 3.92
N LYS A 158 -1.76 25.95 5.13
CA LYS A 158 -1.74 25.19 6.39
C LYS A 158 -2.79 24.07 6.42
N SER A 159 -3.88 24.20 5.67
CA SER A 159 -4.87 23.12 5.45
C SER A 159 -4.25 21.84 4.89
N ASN A 160 -3.12 21.94 4.18
CA ASN A 160 -2.47 20.80 3.56
C ASN A 160 -1.61 19.98 4.54
N LEU A 161 -1.38 20.47 5.77
CA LEU A 161 -0.61 19.75 6.80
C LEU A 161 -1.19 18.38 7.13
N ASN A 162 -2.51 18.22 7.06
CA ASN A 162 -3.20 16.96 7.32
C ASN A 162 -2.83 15.87 6.30
N ASN A 163 -2.32 16.25 5.13
CA ASN A 163 -1.87 15.34 4.08
C ASN A 163 -0.38 14.98 4.21
N ILE A 164 0.33 15.58 5.17
CA ILE A 164 1.74 15.30 5.46
C ILE A 164 1.81 14.47 6.74
N PRO A 165 2.45 13.28 6.73
CA PRO A 165 2.64 12.50 7.95
C PRO A 165 3.34 13.30 9.05
N TYR A 166 2.80 13.22 10.27
CA TYR A 166 3.23 14.01 11.42
C TYR A 166 4.74 13.95 11.71
N GLN A 167 5.38 12.80 11.45
CA GLN A 167 6.83 12.63 11.63
C GLN A 167 7.68 13.61 10.82
N PHE A 168 7.14 14.15 9.72
CA PHE A 168 7.81 15.12 8.86
C PHE A 168 7.51 16.57 9.23
N HIS A 169 6.59 16.83 10.18
CA HIS A 169 6.20 18.19 10.58
C HIS A 169 7.38 18.95 11.23
N LYS A 170 8.38 18.24 11.76
CA LYS A 170 9.64 18.83 12.27
C LYS A 170 10.42 19.61 11.20
N GLU A 171 10.21 19.29 9.92
CA GLU A 171 10.85 19.94 8.78
C GLU A 171 10.02 21.08 8.18
N LEU A 172 8.90 21.44 8.83
CA LEU A 172 7.98 22.47 8.35
C LEU A 172 8.11 23.74 9.21
N LEU A 173 8.04 24.88 8.55
CA LEU A 173 8.06 26.22 9.15
C LEU A 173 6.66 26.79 9.06
N LEU A 174 5.94 26.88 10.19
CA LEU A 174 4.62 27.47 10.23
C LEU A 174 4.72 28.99 10.15
N GLY A 175 3.89 29.62 9.32
CA GLY A 175 3.84 31.07 9.22
C GLY A 175 3.21 31.72 10.45
N GLU A 176 3.57 32.98 10.68
CA GLU A 176 3.05 33.81 11.76
C GLU A 176 2.42 35.09 11.18
N ASN A 177 1.60 35.79 11.98
CA ASN A 177 0.95 37.05 11.59
C ASN A 177 0.20 36.95 10.25
N GLU A 178 0.57 37.75 9.26
CA GLU A 178 -0.02 37.77 7.92
C GLU A 178 0.17 36.45 7.15
N ALA A 179 1.14 35.61 7.55
CA ALA A 179 1.40 34.31 6.95
C ALA A 179 0.84 33.11 7.77
N LYS A 180 0.01 33.35 8.79
CA LYS A 180 -0.51 32.32 9.72
C LYS A 180 -1.19 31.11 9.06
N ASP A 181 -1.75 31.32 7.87
CA ASP A 181 -2.50 30.32 7.10
C ASP A 181 -1.60 29.52 6.14
N TYR A 182 -0.29 29.71 6.23
CA TYR A 182 0.70 29.07 5.37
C TYR A 182 1.78 28.33 6.19
N PHE A 183 2.46 27.40 5.53
CA PHE A 183 3.72 26.83 5.99
C PHE A 183 4.72 26.78 4.84
N ALA A 184 6.00 26.71 5.19
CA ALA A 184 7.09 26.51 4.25
C ALA A 184 7.94 25.30 4.65
N LEU A 185 8.75 24.80 3.71
CA LEU A 185 9.70 23.72 3.97
C LEU A 185 10.98 24.30 4.58
N SER A 186 11.62 23.56 5.50
CA SER A 186 12.89 23.95 6.09
C SER A 186 13.94 24.20 5.01
N LYS A 187 14.92 25.08 5.29
CA LYS A 187 16.03 25.33 4.35
C LYS A 187 16.80 24.04 4.05
N LYS A 188 16.89 23.14 5.03
CA LYS A 188 17.51 21.82 4.93
C LYS A 188 16.86 20.98 3.83
N ILE A 189 15.53 20.84 3.85
CA ILE A 189 14.83 20.09 2.80
C ILE A 189 14.95 20.78 1.44
N ARG A 190 14.76 22.10 1.40
CA ARG A 190 14.80 22.86 0.13
C ARG A 190 16.15 22.81 -0.57
N SER A 191 17.27 22.72 0.16
CA SER A 191 18.61 22.66 -0.46
C SER A 191 18.87 21.39 -1.26
N HIS A 192 18.10 20.32 -1.04
CA HIS A 192 18.20 19.09 -1.84
C HIS A 192 17.31 19.10 -3.09
N CYS A 193 16.55 20.17 -3.34
CA CYS A 193 15.59 20.23 -4.44
C CYS A 193 15.98 21.31 -5.45
N THR A 194 16.09 20.92 -6.73
CA THR A 194 16.34 21.81 -7.85
C THR A 194 15.15 21.77 -8.81
N PHE A 195 14.66 22.95 -9.22
CA PHE A 195 13.48 23.05 -10.09
C PHE A 195 13.80 23.75 -11.41
N ILE A 196 13.46 23.09 -12.51
CA ILE A 196 13.87 23.49 -13.84
C ILE A 196 12.67 23.43 -14.79
N GLU A 197 12.55 24.44 -15.64
CA GLU A 197 11.54 24.47 -16.71
C GLU A 197 12.01 23.61 -17.88
N GLY A 198 11.15 22.73 -18.38
CA GLY A 198 11.49 21.87 -19.51
C GLY A 198 10.32 21.04 -20.02
N ASP A 199 10.42 20.65 -21.29
CA ASP A 199 9.48 19.75 -21.95
C ASP A 199 10.07 18.34 -21.99
N ILE A 200 9.31 17.37 -21.48
CA ILE A 200 9.69 15.96 -21.45
C ILE A 200 9.82 15.37 -22.86
N ARG A 201 9.02 15.84 -23.81
CA ARG A 201 8.92 15.25 -25.16
C ARG A 201 10.18 15.46 -25.99
N ASN A 202 10.89 16.55 -25.74
CA ASN A 202 12.15 16.89 -26.41
C ASN A 202 13.37 16.80 -25.49
N CYS A 203 13.17 16.44 -24.21
CA CYS A 203 14.21 16.32 -23.21
C CYS A 203 15.10 17.58 -23.09
N SER A 204 14.52 18.76 -23.33
CA SER A 204 15.17 20.09 -23.23
C SER A 204 15.78 20.38 -21.86
N PHE A 205 15.44 19.56 -20.87
CA PHE A 205 15.98 19.62 -19.54
C PHE A 205 17.35 18.94 -19.37
N LEU A 206 17.72 17.98 -20.22
CA LEU A 206 18.97 17.21 -20.07
C LEU A 206 20.24 18.07 -20.12
N PRO A 207 20.41 19.02 -21.06
CA PRO A 207 21.59 19.88 -21.08
C PRO A 207 21.71 20.76 -19.82
N GLN A 208 20.58 21.05 -19.17
CA GLN A 208 20.56 21.84 -17.94
C GLN A 208 21.04 21.01 -16.73
N ILE A 209 20.93 19.68 -16.78
CA ILE A 209 21.44 18.76 -15.75
C ILE A 209 22.92 18.45 -15.97
N GLU A 210 23.37 18.28 -17.21
CA GLU A 210 24.77 18.00 -17.54
C GLU A 210 25.71 19.12 -17.04
N ASN A 211 25.28 20.38 -17.18
CA ASN A 211 26.01 21.53 -16.66
C ASN A 211 26.06 21.60 -15.11
N LEU A 212 25.29 20.75 -14.41
CA LEU A 212 25.23 20.68 -12.94
C LEU A 212 26.06 19.53 -12.35
N ASN A 213 26.69 18.67 -13.16
CA ASN A 213 27.46 17.49 -12.67
C ASN A 213 28.80 17.27 -13.40
N PRO A 214 29.94 17.52 -12.74
CA PRO A 214 31.25 17.00 -13.11
C PRO A 214 31.59 15.79 -12.22
N THR A 215 31.08 14.59 -12.50
CA THR A 215 31.58 13.34 -11.87
C THR A 215 31.66 12.22 -12.90
N ASP A 216 32.62 11.31 -12.72
CA ASP A 216 33.25 10.40 -13.71
C ASP A 216 32.36 9.47 -14.56
N ASP A 217 31.05 9.38 -14.29
CA ASP A 217 30.15 8.45 -15.00
C ASP A 217 29.25 9.23 -15.98
N GLN A 218 29.79 9.51 -17.17
CA GLN A 218 29.26 10.50 -18.13
C GLN A 218 27.87 10.20 -18.72
N ASN A 219 27.28 9.01 -18.50
CA ASN A 219 26.09 8.58 -19.25
C ASN A 219 24.86 8.18 -18.42
N ASN A 220 24.98 7.97 -17.11
CA ASN A 220 23.85 7.57 -16.26
C ASN A 220 23.78 8.49 -15.05
N ILE A 221 22.61 9.07 -14.81
CA ILE A 221 22.45 10.21 -13.89
C ILE A 221 21.49 9.86 -12.75
N PHE A 222 20.42 9.10 -13.00
CA PHE A 222 19.32 8.96 -12.05
C PHE A 222 19.18 7.56 -11.45
N ASP A 223 18.89 7.52 -10.15
CA ASP A 223 18.52 6.33 -9.38
C ASP A 223 17.01 6.09 -9.38
N ILE A 224 16.25 7.17 -9.38
CA ILE A 224 14.79 7.13 -9.32
C ILE A 224 14.22 8.16 -10.28
N ILE A 225 13.23 7.76 -11.06
CA ILE A 225 12.43 8.64 -11.90
C ILE A 225 10.96 8.49 -11.49
N LEU A 226 10.32 9.57 -11.07
CA LEU A 226 8.87 9.68 -10.89
C LEU A 226 8.30 10.40 -12.11
N CYS A 227 7.41 9.72 -12.82
CA CYS A 227 6.70 10.24 -13.97
C CYS A 227 5.21 9.88 -13.86
N ARG A 228 4.54 10.49 -12.88
CA ARG A 228 3.23 10.06 -12.40
C ARG A 228 2.12 10.97 -12.87
N ASN A 229 1.02 10.39 -13.31
CA ASN A 229 -0.18 11.10 -13.76
C ASN A 229 0.08 12.05 -14.94
N LEU A 230 1.04 11.70 -15.79
CA LEU A 230 1.37 12.40 -17.04
C LEU A 230 0.98 11.58 -18.27
N PHE A 231 1.24 10.28 -18.29
CA PHE A 231 0.99 9.43 -19.45
C PHE A 231 -0.49 9.26 -19.77
N ILE A 232 -1.38 9.55 -18.81
CA ILE A 232 -2.82 9.69 -19.07
C ILE A 232 -3.16 10.74 -20.14
N TYR A 233 -2.23 11.65 -20.43
CA TYR A 233 -2.37 12.69 -21.44
C TYR A 233 -1.70 12.36 -22.77
N PHE A 234 -0.88 11.32 -22.83
CA PHE A 234 -0.07 10.97 -24.00
C PHE A 234 -0.65 9.76 -24.73
N ASP A 235 -0.35 9.62 -26.02
CA ASP A 235 -0.53 8.34 -26.69
C ASP A 235 0.53 7.32 -26.24
N GLN A 236 0.32 6.06 -26.64
CA GLN A 236 1.23 4.98 -26.30
C GLN A 236 2.64 5.19 -26.87
N ALA A 237 2.78 5.71 -28.09
CA ALA A 237 4.06 5.88 -28.74
C ALA A 237 4.90 6.98 -28.05
N ALA A 238 4.28 8.10 -27.71
CA ALA A 238 4.88 9.18 -26.94
C ALA A 238 5.32 8.70 -25.54
N SER A 239 4.47 7.95 -24.84
CA SER A 239 4.81 7.37 -23.54
C SER A 239 6.01 6.41 -23.63
N GLU A 240 6.05 5.54 -24.64
CA GLU A 240 7.17 4.61 -24.87
C GLU A 240 8.48 5.34 -25.22
N ASN A 241 8.41 6.43 -25.99
CA ASN A 241 9.57 7.27 -26.30
C ASN A 241 10.14 7.94 -25.05
N VAL A 242 9.27 8.50 -24.20
CA VAL A 242 9.69 9.11 -22.92
C VAL A 242 10.39 8.08 -22.03
N VAL A 243 9.82 6.88 -21.87
CA VAL A 243 10.46 5.82 -21.07
C VAL A 243 11.78 5.34 -21.68
N SER A 244 11.89 5.32 -23.01
CA SER A 244 13.15 5.00 -23.68
C SER A 244 14.25 6.01 -23.34
N THR A 245 13.91 7.29 -23.26
CA THR A 245 14.85 8.33 -22.79
C THR A 245 15.18 8.18 -21.31
N PHE A 246 14.20 7.88 -20.45
CA PHE A 246 14.47 7.58 -19.03
C PHE A 246 15.50 6.47 -18.88
N LYS A 247 15.38 5.39 -19.66
CA LYS A 247 16.36 4.31 -19.65
C LYS A 247 17.76 4.75 -20.05
N SER A 248 17.94 5.72 -20.95
CA SER A 248 19.28 6.16 -21.35
C SER A 248 19.97 7.01 -20.27
N ILE A 249 19.22 7.56 -19.31
CA ILE A 249 19.75 8.45 -18.25
C ILE A 249 19.70 7.82 -16.85
N MET A 250 19.24 6.58 -16.73
CA MET A 250 19.15 5.84 -15.46
C MET A 250 20.37 4.95 -15.24
N HIS A 251 20.88 4.91 -14.01
CA HIS A 251 21.81 3.85 -13.62
C HIS A 251 21.15 2.46 -13.67
N GLU A 252 21.98 1.42 -13.54
CA GLU A 252 21.46 0.09 -13.29
C GLU A 252 20.84 -0.05 -11.92
N ASN A 253 19.82 -0.91 -11.83
CA ASN A 253 18.94 -1.09 -10.67
C ASN A 253 18.08 0.13 -10.33
N SER A 254 18.09 1.18 -11.15
CA SER A 254 17.26 2.36 -10.96
C SER A 254 15.77 2.08 -11.23
N LEU A 255 14.92 2.93 -10.67
CA LEU A 255 13.47 2.75 -10.61
C LEU A 255 12.72 3.80 -11.44
N ILE A 256 11.57 3.40 -12.00
CA ILE A 256 10.57 4.28 -12.59
C ILE A 256 9.26 4.08 -11.84
N PHE A 257 8.67 5.17 -11.36
CA PHE A 257 7.34 5.21 -10.77
C PHE A 257 6.38 5.95 -11.70
N LEU A 258 5.31 5.29 -12.13
CA LEU A 258 4.20 5.89 -12.88
C LEU A 258 2.96 5.98 -11.99
N GLY A 259 1.94 6.74 -12.40
CA GLY A 259 0.68 6.83 -11.66
C GLY A 259 -0.08 5.50 -11.67
N HIS A 260 -0.95 5.22 -10.68
CA HIS A 260 -1.60 3.90 -10.56
C HIS A 260 -2.43 3.44 -11.78
N SER A 261 -2.95 4.40 -12.56
CA SER A 261 -3.72 4.09 -13.77
C SER A 261 -2.84 3.96 -15.02
N GLU A 262 -1.54 4.22 -14.91
CA GLU A 262 -0.59 4.26 -16.00
C GLU A 262 0.20 2.96 -16.05
N LYS A 263 0.32 2.40 -17.26
CA LYS A 263 1.04 1.15 -17.50
C LYS A 263 1.83 1.26 -18.79
N ILE A 264 2.99 0.63 -18.78
CA ILE A 264 3.85 0.49 -19.96
C ILE A 264 4.14 -0.99 -20.23
N ASP A 265 4.48 -1.31 -21.47
CA ASP A 265 4.94 -2.65 -21.84
C ASP A 265 6.40 -2.84 -21.38
N ALA A 266 6.55 -3.30 -20.14
CA ALA A 266 7.86 -3.53 -19.52
C ALA A 266 8.73 -4.50 -20.33
N LYS A 267 8.13 -5.51 -20.97
CA LYS A 267 8.88 -6.50 -21.77
C LYS A 267 9.45 -5.84 -23.02
N LYS A 268 8.62 -5.12 -23.76
CA LYS A 268 9.05 -4.36 -24.95
C LYS A 268 10.14 -3.36 -24.61
N LEU A 269 10.05 -2.74 -23.43
CA LEU A 269 11.00 -1.73 -22.97
C LEU A 269 12.18 -2.33 -22.19
N ASN A 270 12.34 -3.65 -22.06
CA ASN A 270 13.41 -4.30 -21.27
C ASN A 270 13.52 -3.75 -19.84
N LEU A 271 12.39 -3.68 -19.14
CA LEU A 271 12.27 -3.30 -17.73
C LEU A 271 11.64 -4.44 -16.94
N MET A 272 11.95 -4.51 -15.65
CA MET A 272 11.32 -5.44 -14.72
C MET A 272 10.15 -4.76 -14.01
N HIS A 273 8.97 -5.38 -14.02
CA HIS A 273 7.82 -4.91 -13.24
C HIS A 273 7.91 -5.46 -11.81
N ILE A 274 8.01 -4.58 -10.83
CA ILE A 274 8.25 -4.97 -9.42
C ILE A 274 7.10 -4.59 -8.46
N GLY A 275 6.15 -3.77 -8.93
CA GLY A 275 5.00 -3.33 -8.15
C GLY A 275 3.99 -2.62 -9.05
N ASN A 276 2.84 -2.23 -8.50
CA ASN A 276 1.80 -1.55 -9.27
C ASN A 276 2.35 -0.25 -9.87
N SER A 277 2.48 -0.18 -11.20
CA SER A 277 3.05 0.99 -11.91
C SER A 277 4.50 1.32 -11.51
N ILE A 278 5.27 0.33 -11.05
CA ILE A 278 6.69 0.47 -10.68
C ILE A 278 7.56 -0.48 -11.50
N TYR A 279 8.61 0.08 -12.08
CA TYR A 279 9.52 -0.61 -13.00
C TYR A 279 10.98 -0.40 -12.62
N LYS A 280 11.83 -1.38 -12.94
CA LYS A 280 13.27 -1.37 -12.60
C LYS A 280 14.13 -1.66 -13.83
N LYS A 281 15.22 -0.91 -14.00
CA LYS A 281 16.24 -1.10 -15.06
C LYS A 281 17.26 -2.16 -14.65
N ASN A 282 17.59 -3.08 -15.55
CA ASN A 282 18.54 -4.17 -15.31
C ASN A 282 19.44 -4.46 -16.54
N LEU A 283 20.77 -4.52 -16.38
CA LEU A 283 21.76 -4.81 -17.42
C LEU A 283 22.37 -6.21 -17.33
N ASP A 284 21.96 -7.02 -16.37
CA ASP A 284 22.66 -8.25 -16.02
C ASP A 284 22.40 -9.37 -17.06
N LYS A 285 23.02 -9.23 -18.23
CA LYS A 285 23.01 -10.20 -19.34
C LYS A 285 23.65 -11.54 -18.97
N ASN A 286 24.43 -11.59 -17.89
CA ASN A 286 24.95 -12.84 -17.31
C ASN A 286 24.05 -13.43 -16.21
N THR A 287 23.00 -12.71 -15.80
CA THR A 287 21.98 -13.19 -14.86
C THR A 287 20.75 -13.71 -15.62
N ILE A 288 20.81 -13.71 -16.96
CA ILE A 288 19.85 -14.37 -17.85
C ILE A 288 20.09 -15.90 -17.92
N ASN A 289 21.15 -16.45 -17.29
CA ASN A 289 21.44 -17.90 -17.41
C ASN A 289 21.92 -18.59 -16.13
N MET A 290 21.56 -18.08 -14.96
CA MET A 290 21.51 -18.89 -13.74
C MET A 290 20.08 -18.78 -13.27
N GLU A 291 19.31 -19.84 -13.51
CA GLU A 291 17.94 -19.98 -13.04
C GLU A 291 17.78 -19.33 -11.64
N GLU A 292 16.93 -18.32 -11.52
CA GLU A 292 16.39 -17.84 -10.24
C GLU A 292 15.49 -18.91 -9.57
N LYS A 293 15.88 -20.18 -9.70
CA LYS A 293 15.23 -21.33 -9.09
C LYS A 293 16.28 -22.32 -8.67
N VAL A 294 17.04 -21.94 -7.65
CA VAL A 294 17.51 -22.92 -6.69
C VAL A 294 16.97 -22.52 -5.34
N GLU A 295 15.81 -23.05 -5.01
CA GLU A 295 15.26 -22.97 -3.66
C GLU A 295 15.90 -24.10 -2.86
N CYS A 296 16.70 -23.77 -1.86
CA CYS A 296 17.40 -24.78 -1.05
C CYS A 296 16.46 -25.30 0.06
N ILE A 297 16.33 -26.63 0.15
CA ILE A 297 15.70 -27.32 1.28
C ILE A 297 16.82 -28.00 2.08
N ALA A 298 17.05 -27.54 3.30
CA ALA A 298 17.99 -28.18 4.21
C ALA A 298 17.22 -29.02 5.23
N VAL A 299 17.54 -30.31 5.33
CA VAL A 299 16.95 -31.23 6.32
C VAL A 299 18.07 -31.76 7.21
N TYR A 300 18.04 -31.44 8.51
CA TYR A 300 19.12 -31.81 9.42
C TYR A 300 18.65 -32.78 10.51
N SER A 301 19.12 -34.03 10.43
CA SER A 301 19.11 -35.00 11.53
C SER A 301 20.36 -35.87 11.46
N CYS A 302 21.38 -35.53 12.27
CA CYS A 302 22.65 -36.26 12.28
C CYS A 302 22.56 -37.70 12.83
N ALA A 303 21.46 -38.06 13.50
CA ALA A 303 21.32 -39.38 14.12
C ALA A 303 20.57 -40.40 13.23
N GLU A 304 19.69 -39.97 12.31
CA GLU A 304 18.74 -40.86 11.64
C GLU A 304 18.48 -40.55 10.15
N ILE A 305 19.52 -40.10 9.44
CA ILE A 305 19.45 -39.71 8.01
C ILE A 305 18.81 -40.77 7.09
N HIS A 306 18.99 -42.05 7.43
CA HIS A 306 18.44 -43.19 6.70
C HIS A 306 16.90 -43.26 6.77
N LYS A 307 16.27 -42.72 7.82
CA LYS A 307 14.81 -42.74 7.97
C LYS A 307 14.12 -41.67 7.13
N ILE A 308 14.81 -40.58 6.81
CA ILE A 308 14.29 -39.50 5.96
C ILE A 308 14.71 -39.65 4.50
N LYS A 309 15.69 -40.51 4.20
CA LYS A 309 16.21 -40.75 2.84
C LYS A 309 15.14 -41.04 1.76
N PRO A 310 14.10 -41.86 2.02
CA PRO A 310 13.04 -42.08 1.03
C PRO A 310 12.24 -40.81 0.66
N PHE A 311 12.11 -39.88 1.62
CA PHE A 311 11.45 -38.60 1.41
C PHE A 311 12.34 -37.62 0.64
N THR A 312 13.61 -37.52 1.03
CA THR A 312 14.61 -36.68 0.37
C THR A 312 14.74 -37.04 -1.12
N ASP A 313 14.82 -38.34 -1.42
CA ASP A 313 14.92 -38.85 -2.79
C ASP A 313 13.66 -38.54 -3.60
N ARG A 314 12.48 -38.62 -2.97
CA ARG A 314 11.21 -38.33 -3.62
C ARG A 314 11.01 -36.82 -3.86
N ILE A 315 11.51 -35.94 -2.98
CA ILE A 315 11.50 -34.48 -3.20
C ILE A 315 12.42 -34.14 -4.36
N GLN A 316 13.65 -34.66 -4.35
CA GLN A 316 14.60 -34.41 -5.43
C GLN A 316 14.04 -34.86 -6.80
N LYS A 317 13.24 -35.93 -6.81
CA LYS A 317 12.57 -36.45 -8.01
C LYS A 317 11.38 -35.59 -8.47
N GLU A 318 10.52 -35.12 -7.57
CA GLU A 318 9.34 -34.29 -7.91
C GLU A 318 9.70 -32.82 -8.15
N PHE A 319 10.76 -32.33 -7.52
CA PHE A 319 11.12 -30.91 -7.46
C PHE A 319 12.57 -30.70 -7.94
N LYS A 320 12.77 -30.84 -9.25
CA LYS A 320 14.10 -30.74 -9.90
C LYS A 320 14.84 -29.40 -9.68
N ASN A 321 14.11 -28.34 -9.31
CA ASN A 321 14.64 -27.00 -9.11
C ASN A 321 15.04 -26.74 -7.64
N PHE A 322 14.99 -27.76 -6.80
CA PHE A 322 15.41 -27.68 -5.41
C PHE A 322 16.71 -28.45 -5.23
N ILE A 323 17.61 -27.88 -4.43
CA ILE A 323 18.78 -28.58 -3.94
C ILE A 323 18.48 -29.01 -2.51
N LEU A 324 18.67 -30.30 -2.27
CA LEU A 324 18.49 -30.88 -0.96
C LEU A 324 19.84 -31.04 -0.27
N ILE A 325 19.92 -30.55 0.95
CA ILE A 325 21.11 -30.67 1.79
C ILE A 325 20.80 -31.58 2.98
N ASN A 326 21.60 -32.63 3.15
CA ASN A 326 21.34 -33.68 4.13
C ASN A 326 22.33 -33.66 5.31
N SER A 327 23.38 -32.83 5.25
CA SER A 327 24.38 -32.69 6.30
C SER A 327 24.80 -31.24 6.54
N LEU A 328 25.27 -30.94 7.75
CA LEU A 328 25.82 -29.62 8.09
C LEU A 328 27.10 -29.29 7.32
N GLU A 329 27.85 -30.30 6.88
CA GLU A 329 29.09 -30.14 6.12
C GLU A 329 28.82 -29.70 4.68
N GLU A 330 27.76 -30.23 4.05
CA GLU A 330 27.29 -29.80 2.72
C GLU A 330 26.85 -28.33 2.70
N LEU A 331 26.21 -27.85 3.78
CA LEU A 331 25.87 -26.44 3.98
C LEU A 331 27.08 -25.50 4.03
N LYS A 332 28.25 -26.02 4.42
CA LYS A 332 29.51 -25.27 4.52
C LYS A 332 30.34 -25.30 3.22
N SER A 333 29.89 -26.02 2.19
CA SER A 333 30.60 -26.14 0.91
C SER A 333 30.47 -24.84 0.07
N PRO A 334 31.47 -24.44 -0.75
CA PRO A 334 31.50 -23.15 -1.46
C PRO A 334 30.44 -22.96 -2.57
N GLN A 335 29.49 -23.88 -2.73
CA GLN A 335 28.43 -23.77 -3.72
C GLN A 335 27.35 -22.77 -3.24
N VAL A 336 27.59 -21.49 -3.53
CA VAL A 336 26.63 -20.42 -3.89
C VAL A 336 25.15 -20.64 -3.48
N TYR A 337 24.83 -20.68 -2.18
CA TYR A 337 23.44 -20.59 -1.72
C TYR A 337 23.13 -19.13 -1.33
N LYS A 338 22.39 -18.39 -2.17
CA LYS A 338 22.06 -16.96 -1.92
C LYS A 338 20.90 -16.76 -0.93
N LYS A 339 20.00 -17.75 -0.76
CA LYS A 339 18.85 -17.67 0.16
C LYS A 339 18.30 -19.07 0.47
N ILE A 340 18.32 -19.48 1.75
CA ILE A 340 17.66 -20.72 2.19
C ILE A 340 16.19 -20.37 2.44
N LYS A 341 15.28 -21.02 1.71
CA LYS A 341 13.83 -20.81 1.90
C LYS A 341 13.23 -21.81 2.89
N ILE A 342 13.84 -22.97 3.10
CA ILE A 342 13.28 -23.97 4.01
C ILE A 342 14.42 -24.67 4.76
N LEU A 343 14.45 -24.52 6.09
CA LEU A 343 15.34 -25.27 6.98
C LEU A 343 14.50 -26.13 7.95
N ILE A 344 14.62 -27.44 7.84
CA ILE A 344 13.87 -28.38 8.67
C ILE A 344 14.87 -29.10 9.57
N ILE A 345 14.76 -28.84 10.88
CA ILE A 345 15.53 -29.55 11.91
C ILE A 345 14.52 -30.41 12.66
N ASP A 346 14.75 -31.71 12.74
CA ASP A 346 13.90 -32.57 13.56
C ASP A 346 14.71 -33.65 14.28
N SER A 347 14.41 -33.77 15.57
CA SER A 347 14.76 -34.91 16.40
C SER A 347 13.58 -35.22 17.33
N GLU A 348 12.58 -35.95 16.80
CA GLU A 348 11.73 -36.95 17.49
C GLU A 348 10.29 -37.08 16.93
N TYR A 349 9.92 -36.52 15.76
CA TYR A 349 8.60 -36.84 15.16
C TYR A 349 8.56 -38.21 14.47
N LYS A 350 7.37 -38.84 14.47
CA LYS A 350 7.10 -40.05 13.69
C LYS A 350 7.28 -39.72 12.20
N THR A 351 8.37 -40.23 11.64
CA THR A 351 8.95 -39.81 10.36
C THR A 351 7.93 -39.72 9.22
N GLN A 352 6.96 -40.64 9.14
CA GLN A 352 6.05 -40.72 8.00
C GLN A 352 5.01 -39.59 7.92
N GLU A 353 4.55 -39.05 9.05
CA GLU A 353 3.54 -37.97 9.07
C GLU A 353 4.17 -36.62 8.70
N LEU A 354 5.34 -36.33 9.28
CA LEU A 354 6.14 -35.16 8.91
C LEU A 354 6.50 -35.18 7.42
N ILE A 355 6.92 -36.34 6.91
CA ILE A 355 7.22 -36.58 5.49
C ILE A 355 6.04 -36.20 4.59
N ASN A 356 4.82 -36.64 4.94
CA ASN A 356 3.63 -36.36 4.14
C ASN A 356 3.22 -34.88 4.21
N PHE A 357 3.30 -34.27 5.40
CA PHE A 357 3.03 -32.85 5.59
C PHE A 357 3.98 -31.98 4.77
N LEU A 358 5.29 -32.23 4.85
CA LEU A 358 6.30 -31.47 4.12
C LEU A 358 6.13 -31.59 2.61
N PHE A 359 5.80 -32.79 2.12
CA PHE A 359 5.47 -32.98 0.70
C PHE A 359 4.30 -32.13 0.24
N GLN A 360 3.22 -32.10 1.03
CA GLN A 360 2.03 -31.33 0.72
C GLN A 360 2.31 -29.81 0.80
N PHE A 361 3.01 -29.39 1.85
CA PHE A 361 3.44 -28.02 2.07
C PHE A 361 4.29 -27.48 0.91
N ILE A 362 5.28 -28.25 0.42
CA ILE A 362 6.11 -27.86 -0.73
C ILE A 362 5.29 -27.78 -2.02
N LYS A 363 4.29 -28.65 -2.22
CA LYS A 363 3.35 -28.53 -3.36
C LYS A 363 2.53 -27.24 -3.30
N ASP A 364 2.14 -26.82 -2.10
CA ASP A 364 1.29 -25.64 -1.88
C ASP A 364 2.08 -24.32 -2.00
N ILE A 365 3.35 -24.29 -1.54
CA ILE A 365 4.26 -23.11 -1.70
C ILE A 365 4.45 -22.72 -3.16
N LYS A 366 4.42 -23.69 -4.10
CA LYS A 366 4.58 -23.45 -5.54
C LYS A 366 3.53 -22.46 -6.11
N LYS A 367 2.48 -22.13 -5.36
CA LYS A 367 1.39 -21.25 -5.76
C LYS A 367 1.43 -19.84 -5.16
N ASN A 368 2.26 -19.54 -4.17
CA ASN A 368 2.63 -18.21 -3.67
C ASN A 368 3.39 -18.37 -2.33
N PHE A 369 4.33 -17.46 -2.04
CA PHE A 369 5.10 -17.23 -0.79
C PHE A 369 6.58 -17.60 -0.74
N ILE A 370 7.31 -16.78 0.03
CA ILE A 370 8.62 -17.03 0.65
C ILE A 370 8.30 -17.37 2.11
N LEU A 371 8.75 -18.52 2.60
CA LEU A 371 8.81 -18.80 4.04
C LEU A 371 10.29 -18.90 4.45
N GLU A 372 10.58 -18.69 5.73
CA GLU A 372 11.80 -19.13 6.41
C GLU A 372 11.32 -20.00 7.57
N ALA A 373 11.53 -21.32 7.51
CA ALA A 373 11.13 -22.22 8.58
C ALA A 373 12.35 -22.71 9.37
N ILE A 374 12.20 -22.84 10.69
CA ILE A 374 13.02 -23.68 11.58
C ILE A 374 12.01 -24.41 12.47
N LEU A 375 11.99 -25.74 12.42
CA LEU A 375 11.28 -26.56 13.40
C LEU A 375 12.27 -27.16 14.39
N TYR A 376 11.83 -27.40 15.61
CA TYR A 376 12.70 -27.73 16.73
C TYR A 376 12.00 -28.75 17.64
N PRO A 377 12.65 -29.89 17.93
CA PRO A 377 12.32 -30.62 19.14
C PRO A 377 13.57 -30.91 19.97
N ASN A 378 13.40 -30.73 21.28
CA ASN A 378 14.24 -31.17 22.37
C ASN A 378 15.44 -30.28 22.81
N SER A 379 15.82 -30.43 24.08
CA SER A 379 16.85 -29.63 24.77
C SER A 379 18.28 -29.85 24.28
N LYS A 380 18.57 -30.98 23.60
CA LYS A 380 19.91 -31.29 23.07
C LYS A 380 20.28 -30.52 21.79
N SER A 381 19.30 -30.07 21.01
CA SER A 381 19.51 -29.31 19.76
C SER A 381 19.97 -27.86 19.98
N LYS A 382 20.01 -27.40 21.24
CA LYS A 382 20.37 -26.01 21.60
C LYS A 382 21.87 -25.75 21.42
N GLN A 383 22.71 -26.76 21.74
CA GLN A 383 24.16 -26.71 21.52
C GLN A 383 24.54 -26.81 20.04
N SER A 384 23.79 -27.57 19.25
CA SER A 384 24.04 -27.67 17.80
C SER A 384 23.61 -26.40 17.06
N LEU A 385 22.54 -25.74 17.51
CA LEU A 385 22.12 -24.44 16.98
C LEU A 385 23.04 -23.29 17.41
N SER A 386 23.60 -23.31 18.63
CA SER A 386 24.62 -22.32 19.00
C SER A 386 25.86 -22.43 18.12
N ALA A 387 26.34 -23.64 17.84
CA ALA A 387 27.44 -23.87 16.90
C ALA A 387 27.09 -23.48 15.44
N PHE A 388 25.81 -23.54 15.05
CA PHE A 388 25.32 -23.13 13.74
C PHE A 388 25.20 -21.61 13.62
N TYR A 389 24.72 -20.92 14.65
CA TYR A 389 24.67 -19.44 14.70
C TYR A 389 26.08 -18.82 14.76
N GLU A 390 27.00 -19.44 15.49
CA GLU A 390 28.41 -19.01 15.57
C GLU A 390 29.14 -19.13 14.22
N SER A 391 28.62 -19.90 13.26
CA SER A 391 29.21 -20.04 11.92
C SER A 391 29.04 -18.81 11.01
N GLN A 392 28.40 -17.73 11.49
CA GLN A 392 28.19 -16.45 10.78
C GLN A 392 27.34 -16.51 9.48
N ILE A 393 26.62 -17.60 9.24
CA ILE A 393 25.83 -17.79 8.00
C ILE A 393 24.54 -16.95 7.99
N PHE A 394 24.06 -16.47 9.15
CA PHE A 394 22.87 -15.61 9.28
C PHE A 394 23.22 -14.32 10.05
N LYS A 395 23.69 -13.27 9.36
CA LYS A 395 24.08 -11.99 9.99
C LYS A 395 22.92 -11.03 10.29
N ASP A 396 21.70 -11.35 9.85
CA ASP A 396 20.57 -10.40 9.87
C ASP A 396 19.53 -10.63 10.99
N PHE A 397 19.75 -11.56 11.91
CA PHE A 397 18.90 -11.71 13.10
C PHE A 397 19.53 -11.03 14.32
N HIS A 398 18.92 -9.93 14.77
CA HIS A 398 19.32 -9.22 16.00
C HIS A 398 18.59 -9.80 17.23
N ASP A 399 19.39 -10.34 18.17
CA ASP A 399 19.05 -10.74 19.55
C ASP A 399 18.14 -11.99 19.75
N TRP A 400 18.66 -12.97 20.48
CA TRP A 400 17.97 -14.22 20.84
C TRP A 400 16.80 -14.01 21.81
N ARG A 401 16.75 -12.86 22.51
CA ARG A 401 15.68 -12.53 23.47
C ARG A 401 14.39 -12.10 22.79
N ASP A 402 14.46 -11.49 21.61
CA ASP A 402 13.27 -11.23 20.78
C ASP A 402 12.69 -12.53 20.23
N PHE A 403 13.54 -13.52 19.94
CA PHE A 403 13.08 -14.86 19.59
C PHE A 403 12.37 -15.55 20.75
N GLU A 404 12.77 -15.39 22.01
CA GLU A 404 12.05 -16.01 23.14
C GLU A 404 10.65 -15.36 23.35
N ALA A 405 10.55 -14.04 23.21
CA ALA A 405 9.29 -13.30 23.28
C ALA A 405 8.34 -13.58 22.08
N GLN A 406 8.88 -13.70 20.87
CA GLN A 406 8.11 -14.06 19.68
C GLN A 406 7.88 -15.56 19.55
N SER A 407 8.76 -16.40 20.09
CA SER A 407 8.59 -17.86 20.10
C SER A 407 7.36 -18.24 20.89
N SER A 408 6.95 -17.52 21.93
CA SER A 408 5.69 -17.80 22.62
C SER A 408 4.48 -17.57 21.70
N LYS A 409 4.52 -16.55 20.83
CA LYS A 409 3.48 -16.22 19.85
C LYS A 409 3.53 -17.12 18.61
N ILE A 410 4.73 -17.48 18.15
CA ILE A 410 4.98 -18.40 17.04
C ILE A 410 4.73 -19.84 17.47
N ILE A 411 5.06 -20.24 18.70
CA ILE A 411 4.70 -21.54 19.30
C ILE A 411 3.21 -21.59 19.55
N LEU A 412 2.53 -20.50 19.91
CA LEU A 412 1.07 -20.47 20.01
C LEU A 412 0.42 -20.53 18.62
N TYR A 413 0.96 -19.83 17.62
CA TYR A 413 0.55 -19.87 16.21
C TYR A 413 0.76 -21.27 15.61
N LEU A 414 1.95 -21.85 15.76
CA LEU A 414 2.32 -23.19 15.32
C LEU A 414 1.63 -24.27 16.14
N LYS A 415 1.38 -24.11 17.45
CA LYS A 415 0.50 -25.00 18.22
C LYS A 415 -0.92 -24.94 17.68
N ASN A 416 -1.45 -23.75 17.38
CA ASN A 416 -2.79 -23.61 16.84
C ASN A 416 -2.88 -24.15 15.41
N LEU A 417 -1.80 -24.07 14.63
CA LEU A 417 -1.65 -24.67 13.30
C LEU A 417 -1.44 -26.20 13.38
N PHE A 418 -0.65 -26.72 14.31
CA PHE A 418 -0.44 -28.16 14.54
C PHE A 418 -1.69 -28.83 15.11
N LEU A 419 -2.35 -28.21 16.10
CA LEU A 419 -3.65 -28.64 16.61
C LEU A 419 -4.74 -28.56 15.54
N SER A 420 -4.50 -27.85 14.42
CA SER A 420 -5.36 -27.83 13.24
C SER A 420 -5.06 -28.91 12.19
N LEU A 421 -3.86 -29.51 12.26
CA LEU A 421 -3.31 -30.45 11.27
C LEU A 421 -3.21 -31.90 11.78
N GLU A 422 -3.19 -32.14 13.11
CA GLU A 422 -3.03 -33.48 13.72
C GLU A 422 -4.26 -34.43 13.61
N GLU A 423 -5.39 -34.04 13.00
CA GLU A 423 -6.60 -34.90 12.91
C GLU A 423 -7.01 -35.29 11.48
N THR A 424 -6.06 -35.43 10.54
CA THR A 424 -6.36 -35.95 9.19
C THR A 424 -5.84 -37.37 8.97
N THR A 425 -6.66 -38.37 9.27
CA THR A 425 -6.62 -39.64 8.52
C THR A 425 -7.25 -39.41 7.14
N PHE A 426 -6.51 -39.80 6.09
CA PHE A 426 -6.96 -39.73 4.70
C PHE A 426 -8.11 -40.71 4.47
N ASP A 427 -9.18 -40.22 3.85
CA ASP A 427 -9.98 -41.09 2.99
C ASP A 427 -10.37 -40.33 1.72
N SER A 428 -10.16 -41.01 0.60
CA SER A 428 -10.27 -40.51 -0.76
C SER A 428 -11.66 -40.79 -1.30
N ASN A 429 -12.41 -39.73 -1.63
CA ASN A 429 -13.39 -39.61 -2.71
C ASN A 429 -14.34 -38.45 -2.39
N ASP A 430 -14.04 -37.26 -2.90
CA ASP A 430 -15.01 -36.40 -3.61
C ASP A 430 -14.40 -35.04 -3.95
N SER A 431 -14.59 -34.67 -5.21
CA SER A 431 -14.20 -33.40 -5.83
C SER A 431 -14.95 -32.20 -5.25
N ASN A 432 -14.28 -31.04 -5.21
CA ASN A 432 -14.83 -29.69 -4.97
C ASN A 432 -15.33 -29.37 -3.56
N THR A 433 -14.42 -29.17 -2.59
CA THR A 433 -14.54 -28.08 -1.59
C THR A 433 -13.25 -27.97 -0.76
N LEU A 434 -12.62 -26.80 -0.71
CA LEU A 434 -11.69 -26.44 0.38
C LEU A 434 -12.51 -26.33 1.66
N THR A 435 -12.72 -27.45 2.33
CA THR A 435 -13.43 -27.53 3.61
C THR A 435 -12.39 -27.53 4.74
N LEU A 436 -12.26 -26.42 5.47
CA LEU A 436 -11.41 -26.22 6.67
C LEU A 436 -11.52 -27.39 7.69
N LYS A 437 -10.65 -28.40 7.68
CA LYS A 437 -10.79 -29.62 8.50
C LYS A 437 -10.45 -29.49 10.00
N ASN A 438 -10.31 -28.30 10.57
CA ASN A 438 -10.02 -28.17 12.01
C ASN A 438 -11.31 -28.21 12.85
N GLN A 439 -11.68 -29.35 13.46
CA GLN A 439 -12.93 -29.52 14.19
C GLN A 439 -13.11 -28.57 15.39
N LYS A 440 -12.07 -28.06 16.07
CA LYS A 440 -12.24 -27.15 17.25
C LYS A 440 -12.44 -25.69 16.85
N VAL A 441 -11.66 -25.17 15.90
CA VAL A 441 -11.86 -23.82 15.34
C VAL A 441 -13.11 -23.80 14.46
N ARG A 442 -13.36 -24.86 13.67
CA ARG A 442 -14.69 -25.07 13.08
C ARG A 442 -15.76 -25.20 14.14
N LYS A 443 -15.58 -25.89 15.27
CA LYS A 443 -16.65 -25.97 16.29
C LYS A 443 -16.90 -24.62 16.93
N TYR A 444 -15.88 -23.80 17.18
CA TYR A 444 -16.02 -22.42 17.64
C TYR A 444 -16.69 -21.52 16.59
N LEU A 445 -16.17 -21.44 15.36
CA LEU A 445 -16.73 -20.66 14.23
C LEU A 445 -18.07 -21.22 13.71
N ASN A 446 -18.32 -22.52 13.79
CA ASN A 446 -19.61 -23.16 13.47
C ASN A 446 -20.61 -23.05 14.63
N SER A 447 -20.14 -22.85 15.86
CA SER A 447 -21.00 -22.54 17.02
C SER A 447 -21.32 -21.06 17.12
N LEU A 448 -20.43 -20.21 16.58
CA LEU A 448 -20.66 -18.78 16.47
C LEU A 448 -21.70 -18.57 15.35
N LEU A 449 -22.95 -18.38 15.74
CA LEU A 449 -23.95 -17.73 14.91
C LEU A 449 -23.90 -16.24 15.26
N PRO A 450 -23.00 -15.45 14.65
CA PRO A 450 -22.88 -14.04 15.00
C PRO A 450 -24.22 -13.36 14.74
N GLN A 451 -24.74 -12.71 15.78
CA GLN A 451 -25.97 -11.93 15.72
C GLN A 451 -25.72 -10.58 15.05
N PHE A 452 -24.45 -10.16 14.93
CA PHE A 452 -24.02 -8.94 14.26
C PHE A 452 -22.55 -9.01 13.83
N ILE A 453 -22.20 -8.18 12.86
CA ILE A 453 -20.82 -7.76 12.56
C ILE A 453 -20.79 -6.24 12.75
N ALA A 454 -19.88 -5.73 13.57
CA ALA A 454 -19.72 -4.31 13.84
C ALA A 454 -18.36 -3.84 13.34
N ILE A 455 -18.34 -2.82 12.50
CA ILE A 455 -17.12 -2.35 11.82
C ILE A 455 -16.94 -0.86 12.09
N GLY A 456 -15.77 -0.50 12.60
CA GLY A 456 -15.32 0.88 12.78
C GLY A 456 -14.18 1.21 11.82
N ALA A 457 -14.25 2.36 11.15
CA ALA A 457 -13.22 2.80 10.21
C ALA A 457 -13.15 4.33 10.06
N SER A 458 -12.01 4.87 9.63
CA SER A 458 -11.82 6.32 9.44
C SER A 458 -11.00 6.59 8.15
N THR A 459 -9.87 7.30 8.20
CA THR A 459 -9.03 7.59 7.03
C THR A 459 -8.61 6.32 6.28
N GLY A 460 -8.95 6.22 4.99
CA GLY A 460 -8.79 5.01 4.15
C GLY A 460 -9.91 3.97 4.30
N GLY A 461 -10.83 4.18 5.25
CA GLY A 461 -11.87 3.23 5.64
C GLY A 461 -12.92 2.96 4.58
N THR A 462 -13.27 3.94 3.73
CA THR A 462 -14.25 3.76 2.65
C THR A 462 -13.79 2.72 1.62
N ILE A 463 -12.49 2.71 1.29
CA ILE A 463 -11.87 1.73 0.40
C ILE A 463 -11.75 0.39 1.12
N ALA A 464 -11.29 0.40 2.38
CA ALA A 464 -11.13 -0.82 3.17
C ALA A 464 -12.45 -1.56 3.37
N LEU A 465 -13.55 -0.85 3.66
CA LEU A 465 -14.90 -1.40 3.80
C LEU A 465 -15.39 -2.02 2.49
N ALA A 466 -15.19 -1.34 1.37
CA ALA A 466 -15.60 -1.85 0.06
C ALA A 466 -14.86 -3.15 -0.31
N GLU A 467 -13.55 -3.24 -0.05
CA GLU A 467 -12.77 -4.44 -0.33
C GLU A 467 -13.05 -5.58 0.66
N LEU A 468 -13.22 -5.27 1.95
CA LEU A 468 -13.54 -6.24 3.00
C LEU A 468 -14.90 -6.91 2.74
N LEU A 469 -15.92 -6.13 2.37
CA LEU A 469 -17.29 -6.62 2.18
C LEU A 469 -17.59 -7.06 0.74
N LYS A 470 -16.62 -6.96 -0.16
CA LYS A 470 -16.75 -7.40 -1.56
C LYS A 470 -17.19 -8.86 -1.64
N ASN A 471 -18.21 -9.14 -2.45
CA ASN A 471 -18.79 -10.47 -2.64
C ASN A 471 -19.32 -11.10 -1.33
N SER A 472 -19.79 -10.29 -0.37
CA SER A 472 -20.46 -10.79 0.83
C SER A 472 -21.72 -11.61 0.44
N PRO A 473 -21.96 -12.77 1.06
CA PRO A 473 -23.16 -13.57 0.77
C PRO A 473 -24.47 -12.83 1.09
N GLN A 474 -25.56 -13.08 0.36
CA GLN A 474 -26.82 -12.36 0.59
C GLN A 474 -27.45 -12.58 1.99
N ASN A 475 -27.15 -13.69 2.66
CA ASN A 475 -27.67 -14.01 4.00
C ASN A 475 -26.61 -13.77 5.10
N PHE A 476 -25.67 -12.85 4.86
CA PHE A 476 -24.65 -12.45 5.82
C PHE A 476 -25.26 -11.92 7.13
N PRO A 477 -24.60 -12.06 8.29
CA PRO A 477 -25.05 -11.39 9.52
C PRO A 477 -25.28 -9.88 9.32
N PRO A 478 -26.19 -9.25 10.07
CA PRO A 478 -26.42 -7.81 9.97
C PRO A 478 -25.12 -7.05 10.26
N ILE A 479 -24.76 -6.10 9.39
CA ILE A 479 -23.52 -5.33 9.50
C ILE A 479 -23.81 -3.91 9.98
N LEU A 480 -23.24 -3.54 11.11
CA LEU A 480 -23.29 -2.20 11.69
C LEU A 480 -21.98 -1.50 11.42
N ILE A 481 -22.03 -0.32 10.79
CA ILE A 481 -20.84 0.38 10.35
C ILE A 481 -20.86 1.79 10.92
N VAL A 482 -19.76 2.17 11.58
CA VAL A 482 -19.41 3.57 11.84
C VAL A 482 -18.16 3.87 11.03
N GLN A 483 -18.35 4.69 10.01
CA GLN A 483 -17.28 5.26 9.22
C GLN A 483 -17.22 6.75 9.55
N HIS A 484 -16.07 7.26 10.01
CA HIS A 484 -15.88 8.70 10.16
C HIS A 484 -15.92 9.34 8.78
N LEU A 485 -17.06 9.94 8.44
CA LEU A 485 -17.38 10.51 7.15
C LEU A 485 -18.33 11.68 7.36
N PRO A 486 -18.09 12.85 6.74
CA PRO A 486 -19.04 13.96 6.75
C PRO A 486 -20.41 13.53 6.19
N HIS A 487 -21.51 13.99 6.80
CA HIS A 487 -22.89 13.62 6.42
C HIS A 487 -23.17 13.77 4.92
N ILE A 488 -22.62 14.82 4.29
CA ILE A 488 -22.81 15.08 2.85
C ILE A 488 -22.35 13.94 1.93
N PHE A 489 -21.42 13.09 2.39
CA PHE A 489 -20.90 11.96 1.62
C PHE A 489 -21.53 10.61 2.01
N ALA A 490 -22.37 10.58 3.06
CA ALA A 490 -22.91 9.34 3.60
C ALA A 490 -23.78 8.60 2.57
N GLN A 491 -24.65 9.31 1.85
CA GLN A 491 -25.55 8.69 0.86
C GLN A 491 -24.78 8.10 -0.33
N GLU A 492 -23.83 8.84 -0.90
CA GLU A 492 -22.98 8.35 -1.99
C GLU A 492 -22.17 7.12 -1.58
N PHE A 493 -21.64 7.12 -0.35
CA PHE A 493 -20.93 5.97 0.20
C PHE A 493 -21.83 4.75 0.38
N ILE A 494 -23.07 4.94 0.88
CA ILE A 494 -24.07 3.88 1.00
C ILE A 494 -24.37 3.27 -0.37
N ASP A 495 -24.65 4.11 -1.37
CA ASP A 495 -25.02 3.65 -2.71
C ASP A 495 -23.89 2.82 -3.33
N LYS A 496 -22.65 3.30 -3.22
CA LYS A 496 -21.45 2.58 -3.68
C LYS A 496 -21.23 1.26 -2.94
N LEU A 497 -21.44 1.24 -1.62
CA LEU A 497 -21.27 0.05 -0.81
C LEU A 497 -22.33 -1.01 -1.16
N GLN A 498 -23.60 -0.61 -1.36
CA GLN A 498 -24.65 -1.50 -1.83
C GLN A 498 -24.32 -2.10 -3.20
N GLN A 499 -23.86 -1.28 -4.14
CA GLN A 499 -23.47 -1.72 -5.48
C GLN A 499 -22.32 -2.73 -5.44
N THR A 500 -21.33 -2.52 -4.58
CA THR A 500 -20.12 -3.36 -4.50
C THR A 500 -20.36 -4.67 -3.76
N THR A 501 -21.24 -4.67 -2.75
CA THR A 501 -21.43 -5.81 -1.84
C THR A 501 -22.66 -6.64 -2.16
N GLY A 502 -23.68 -6.07 -2.80
CA GLY A 502 -24.99 -6.69 -3.01
C GLY A 502 -25.87 -6.73 -1.76
N LEU A 503 -25.40 -6.19 -0.63
CA LEU A 503 -26.17 -6.09 0.62
C LEU A 503 -27.11 -4.86 0.58
N LYS A 504 -28.21 -4.91 1.33
CA LYS A 504 -29.21 -3.84 1.34
C LYS A 504 -29.02 -2.91 2.53
N TYR A 505 -28.99 -1.61 2.30
CA TYR A 505 -28.96 -0.64 3.38
C TYR A 505 -30.36 -0.46 4.00
N ILE A 506 -30.43 -0.38 5.33
CA ILE A 506 -31.62 0.08 6.06
C ILE A 506 -31.22 1.22 6.98
N SER A 507 -31.96 2.34 6.88
CA SER A 507 -31.74 3.49 7.76
C SER A 507 -32.05 3.17 9.23
N PRO A 508 -31.13 3.48 10.17
CA PRO A 508 -31.38 3.36 11.61
C PRO A 508 -32.55 4.23 12.12
N LYS A 509 -32.96 5.28 11.39
CA LYS A 509 -33.96 6.28 11.85
C LYS A 509 -35.30 5.66 12.26
N LYS A 510 -35.71 4.56 11.62
CA LYS A 510 -36.98 3.86 11.91
C LYS A 510 -36.84 2.74 12.94
N ARG A 511 -35.72 2.69 13.66
CA ARG A 511 -35.40 1.68 14.67
C ARG A 511 -35.60 0.23 14.19
N PRO A 512 -35.04 -0.13 13.02
CA PRO A 512 -35.26 -1.45 12.45
C PRO A 512 -34.65 -2.54 13.35
N GLU A 513 -35.30 -3.71 13.35
CA GLU A 513 -34.68 -4.95 13.82
C GLU A 513 -33.47 -5.29 12.94
N LEU A 514 -32.41 -5.81 13.55
CA LEU A 514 -31.23 -6.27 12.82
C LEU A 514 -31.56 -7.50 11.98
N GLN A 515 -31.41 -7.39 10.66
CA GLN A 515 -31.75 -8.41 9.69
C GLN A 515 -30.51 -8.86 8.92
N ARG A 516 -30.39 -10.16 8.69
CA ARG A 516 -29.35 -10.71 7.81
C ARG A 516 -29.47 -10.13 6.40
N GLY A 517 -28.34 -10.01 5.71
CA GLY A 517 -28.24 -9.41 4.38
C GLY A 517 -28.32 -7.89 4.35
N HIS A 518 -28.35 -7.24 5.52
CA HIS A 518 -28.52 -5.79 5.62
C HIS A 518 -27.33 -5.08 6.28
N ILE A 519 -27.10 -3.85 5.82
CA ILE A 519 -26.10 -2.91 6.35
C ILE A 519 -26.84 -1.75 7.03
N TYR A 520 -26.30 -1.33 8.17
CA TYR A 520 -26.74 -0.18 8.96
C TYR A 520 -25.55 0.74 9.16
N LEU A 521 -25.58 1.91 8.56
CA LEU A 521 -24.52 2.93 8.64
C LEU A 521 -25.00 4.11 9.49
N ALA A 522 -24.11 4.65 10.34
CA ALA A 522 -24.35 5.94 10.97
C ALA A 522 -24.34 7.07 9.93
N ASP A 523 -25.34 7.94 9.94
CA ASP A 523 -25.56 8.92 8.88
C ASP A 523 -24.69 10.19 9.00
N GLY A 524 -23.53 10.13 9.66
CA GLY A 524 -22.61 11.27 9.82
C GLY A 524 -23.04 12.30 10.86
N ASP A 525 -24.34 12.54 11.02
CA ASP A 525 -24.88 13.53 11.97
C ASP A 525 -25.36 12.92 13.29
N ASN A 526 -25.45 11.60 13.41
CA ASN A 526 -25.93 10.93 14.62
C ASN A 526 -25.08 9.71 14.95
N HIS A 527 -24.95 9.41 16.24
CA HIS A 527 -24.45 8.10 16.65
C HIS A 527 -25.49 7.03 16.31
N ILE A 528 -25.06 5.77 16.26
CA ILE A 528 -25.96 4.63 16.24
C ILE A 528 -25.66 3.75 17.45
N VAL A 529 -26.72 3.25 18.07
CA VAL A 529 -26.62 2.29 19.17
C VAL A 529 -27.52 1.09 18.89
N VAL A 530 -27.16 -0.05 19.48
CA VAL A 530 -27.98 -1.26 19.46
C VAL A 530 -28.56 -1.51 20.84
N LYS A 531 -29.87 -1.78 20.88
CA LYS A 531 -30.58 -2.21 22.09
C LYS A 531 -31.20 -3.58 21.89
N LYS A 532 -31.26 -4.34 22.97
CA LYS A 532 -31.96 -5.63 23.03
C LYS A 532 -33.37 -5.42 23.57
N TYR A 533 -34.39 -5.78 22.79
CA TYR A 533 -35.81 -5.76 23.15
C TYR A 533 -36.36 -7.20 23.09
N GLY A 534 -36.54 -7.83 24.25
CA GLY A 534 -36.78 -9.28 24.29
C GLY A 534 -35.60 -10.03 23.69
N GLU A 535 -35.81 -10.91 22.72
CA GLU A 535 -34.73 -11.59 21.99
C GLU A 535 -34.23 -10.84 20.74
N LYS A 536 -34.83 -9.68 20.43
CA LYS A 536 -34.54 -8.94 19.20
C LYS A 536 -33.52 -7.84 19.44
N LEU A 537 -32.59 -7.69 18.51
CA LEU A 537 -31.67 -6.55 18.47
C LEU A 537 -32.22 -5.49 17.53
N GLN A 538 -32.30 -4.25 17.98
CA GLN A 538 -32.70 -3.10 17.17
C GLN A 538 -31.60 -2.06 17.16
N VAL A 539 -31.31 -1.51 15.99
CA VAL A 539 -30.42 -0.35 15.86
C VAL A 539 -31.26 0.92 15.87
N GLU A 540 -30.83 1.93 16.60
CA GLU A 540 -31.50 3.22 16.69
C GLU A 540 -30.50 4.38 16.67
N PRO A 541 -30.92 5.57 16.21
CA PRO A 541 -30.08 6.76 16.29
C PRO A 541 -29.93 7.16 17.76
N ASP A 542 -28.72 7.59 18.13
CA ASP A 542 -28.44 8.24 19.40
C ASP A 542 -28.04 9.70 19.14
N LEU A 543 -28.85 10.61 19.69
CA LEU A 543 -28.69 12.06 19.54
C LEU A 543 -27.78 12.66 20.61
N SER A 544 -27.15 11.83 21.44
CA SER A 544 -26.21 12.26 22.45
C SER A 544 -25.08 13.13 21.85
N PRO A 545 -24.49 14.05 22.64
CA PRO A 545 -23.39 14.89 22.16
C PRO A 545 -22.20 14.09 21.61
N ALA A 546 -21.34 14.76 20.86
CA ALA A 546 -20.10 14.16 20.39
C ALA A 546 -19.26 13.63 21.58
N LYS A 547 -18.69 12.44 21.43
CA LYS A 547 -17.76 11.86 22.40
C LYS A 547 -16.35 12.09 21.87
N LYS A 548 -15.51 12.80 22.62
CA LYS A 548 -14.17 13.24 22.17
C LYS A 548 -14.23 13.95 20.79
N GLU A 549 -15.20 14.85 20.60
CA GLU A 549 -15.41 15.60 19.35
C GLU A 549 -15.83 14.74 18.13
N LEU A 550 -16.00 13.42 18.31
CA LEU A 550 -16.46 12.51 17.27
C LEU A 550 -17.97 12.28 17.37
N ARG A 551 -18.65 12.45 16.23
CA ARG A 551 -20.04 12.05 15.99
C ARG A 551 -20.19 11.78 14.48
N PRO A 552 -20.43 10.53 14.05
CA PRO A 552 -20.60 9.32 14.86
C PRO A 552 -19.29 8.83 15.51
N CYS A 553 -19.39 8.12 16.63
CA CYS A 553 -18.27 7.54 17.37
C CYS A 553 -18.38 6.00 17.44
N ILE A 554 -17.29 5.31 17.13
CA ILE A 554 -17.21 3.84 17.04
C ILE A 554 -17.33 3.20 18.42
N ASP A 555 -16.67 3.77 19.43
CA ASP A 555 -16.80 3.30 20.81
C ASP A 555 -18.26 3.29 21.28
N ILE A 556 -19.09 4.25 20.87
CA ILE A 556 -20.51 4.30 21.27
C ILE A 556 -21.27 3.09 20.71
N LEU A 557 -21.07 2.78 19.43
CA LEU A 557 -21.66 1.60 18.80
C LEU A 557 -21.18 0.32 19.51
N PHE A 558 -19.87 0.14 19.66
CA PHE A 558 -19.28 -1.07 20.25
C PHE A 558 -19.67 -1.24 21.73
N ASP A 559 -19.71 -0.16 22.50
CA ASP A 559 -20.18 -0.15 23.89
C ASP A 559 -21.65 -0.55 23.99
N SER A 560 -22.51 -0.06 23.09
CA SER A 560 -23.93 -0.41 23.09
C SER A 560 -24.15 -1.89 22.81
N LEU A 561 -23.44 -2.44 21.81
CA LEU A 561 -23.46 -3.84 21.45
C LEU A 561 -22.97 -4.73 22.60
N ALA A 562 -21.88 -4.34 23.26
CA ALA A 562 -21.36 -5.06 24.42
C ALA A 562 -22.44 -5.22 25.51
N ARG A 563 -23.22 -4.17 25.80
CA ARG A 563 -24.29 -4.22 26.82
C ARG A 563 -25.45 -5.17 26.48
N THR A 564 -25.63 -5.55 25.22
CA THR A 564 -26.71 -6.47 24.82
C THR A 564 -26.45 -7.93 25.19
N ASN A 565 -25.20 -8.28 25.54
CA ASN A 565 -24.70 -9.66 25.67
C ASN A 565 -24.85 -10.52 24.41
N ALA A 566 -25.22 -9.94 23.26
CA ALA A 566 -25.24 -10.63 21.99
C ALA A 566 -23.81 -10.99 21.58
N LYS A 567 -23.66 -12.15 20.93
CA LYS A 567 -22.38 -12.61 20.39
C LYS A 567 -22.28 -12.19 18.94
N GLY A 568 -21.19 -11.51 18.59
CA GLY A 568 -20.96 -11.03 17.24
C GLY A 568 -19.47 -10.92 16.95
N ILE A 569 -19.17 -10.15 15.91
CA ILE A 569 -17.81 -9.88 15.46
C ILE A 569 -17.59 -8.37 15.50
N GLY A 570 -16.52 -7.92 16.16
CA GLY A 570 -16.06 -6.52 16.13
C GLY A 570 -14.83 -6.40 15.23
N ILE A 571 -14.80 -5.40 14.35
CA ILE A 571 -13.68 -5.17 13.42
C ILE A 571 -13.30 -3.70 13.48
N LEU A 572 -12.02 -3.41 13.70
CA LEU A 572 -11.49 -2.05 13.65
C LEU A 572 -10.47 -1.93 12.52
N LEU A 573 -10.80 -1.12 11.53
CA LEU A 573 -10.01 -0.93 10.32
C LEU A 573 -9.15 0.34 10.40
N THR A 574 -8.40 0.60 9.33
CA THR A 574 -7.60 1.82 9.12
C THR A 574 -8.31 3.10 9.60
N GLY A 575 -7.54 3.96 10.25
CA GLY A 575 -8.02 5.21 10.80
C GLY A 575 -7.06 5.83 11.80
N MET A 576 -7.19 7.14 12.00
CA MET A 576 -6.38 7.90 12.97
C MET A 576 -7.02 7.88 14.37
N GLY A 577 -6.20 7.99 15.41
CA GLY A 577 -6.66 8.12 16.79
C GLY A 577 -6.96 6.78 17.46
N ASP A 578 -7.75 6.81 18.53
CA ASP A 578 -8.02 5.65 19.40
C ASP A 578 -9.51 5.23 19.43
N ASP A 579 -10.36 5.85 18.62
CA ASP A 579 -11.79 5.56 18.63
C ASP A 579 -12.08 4.13 18.19
N GLY A 580 -12.96 3.46 18.93
CA GLY A 580 -13.29 2.05 18.76
C GLY A 580 -12.36 1.08 19.47
N ALA A 581 -11.15 1.47 19.89
CA ALA A 581 -10.21 0.56 20.56
C ALA A 581 -10.74 0.06 21.91
N GLN A 582 -11.29 0.97 22.72
CA GLN A 582 -11.84 0.64 24.04
C GLN A 582 -13.18 -0.11 23.93
N GLY A 583 -14.01 0.25 22.95
CA GLY A 583 -15.23 -0.46 22.62
C GLY A 583 -14.94 -1.89 22.14
N LEU A 584 -13.90 -2.08 21.32
CA LEU A 584 -13.50 -3.39 20.81
C LEU A 584 -13.04 -4.30 21.96
N LEU A 585 -12.29 -3.76 22.93
CA LEU A 585 -11.89 -4.49 24.13
C LEU A 585 -13.10 -4.98 24.94
N LYS A 586 -14.16 -4.17 25.03
CA LYS A 586 -15.39 -4.56 25.73
C LYS A 586 -16.17 -5.64 24.97
N LEU A 587 -16.21 -5.56 23.64
CA LEU A 587 -16.77 -6.64 22.81
C LEU A 587 -16.00 -7.95 23.03
N MET A 588 -14.67 -7.90 23.05
CA MET A 588 -13.83 -9.07 23.32
C MET A 588 -14.09 -9.66 24.71
N LYS A 589 -14.14 -8.82 25.75
CA LYS A 589 -14.47 -9.25 27.13
C LYS A 589 -15.86 -9.87 27.23
N ASN A 590 -16.80 -9.45 26.37
CA ASN A 590 -18.11 -10.04 26.25
C ASN A 590 -18.16 -11.26 25.33
N GLY A 591 -17.00 -11.82 24.97
CA GLY A 591 -16.86 -13.06 24.21
C GLY A 591 -17.21 -12.95 22.72
N CYS A 592 -17.12 -11.74 22.14
CA CYS A 592 -17.17 -11.55 20.70
C CYS A 592 -15.80 -11.85 20.09
N LEU A 593 -15.80 -12.29 18.82
CA LEU A 593 -14.57 -12.32 18.03
C LEU A 593 -14.19 -10.88 17.67
N THR A 594 -12.95 -10.49 17.90
CA THR A 594 -12.47 -9.13 17.61
C THR A 594 -11.28 -9.18 16.67
N MET A 595 -11.28 -8.30 15.66
CA MET A 595 -10.26 -8.27 14.63
C MET A 595 -9.81 -6.84 14.34
N THR A 596 -8.56 -6.68 13.95
CA THR A 596 -7.94 -5.40 13.57
C THR A 596 -7.27 -5.52 12.21
N GLN A 597 -7.25 -4.42 11.46
CA GLN A 597 -6.45 -4.35 10.24
C GLN A 597 -4.96 -4.20 10.60
N ASP A 598 -4.08 -4.98 9.97
CA ASP A 598 -2.64 -4.91 10.20
C ASP A 598 -2.02 -3.57 9.75
N GLU A 599 -0.81 -3.30 10.23
CA GLU A 599 -0.06 -2.08 9.90
C GLU A 599 0.26 -1.99 8.41
N ALA A 600 0.64 -3.11 7.79
CA ALA A 600 1.09 -3.18 6.41
C ALA A 600 -0.01 -2.83 5.39
N SER A 601 -1.28 -3.16 5.68
CA SER A 601 -2.40 -2.88 4.80
C SER A 601 -3.22 -1.65 5.20
N SER A 602 -3.00 -1.10 6.40
CA SER A 602 -3.70 0.10 6.86
C SER A 602 -3.19 1.35 6.16
N VAL A 603 -4.09 2.20 5.66
CA VAL A 603 -3.72 3.54 5.16
C VAL A 603 -3.19 4.41 6.31
N ILE A 604 -3.83 4.31 7.49
CA ILE A 604 -3.38 4.90 8.75
C ILE A 604 -3.56 3.83 9.85
N TYR A 605 -2.45 3.34 10.39
CA TYR A 605 -2.42 2.38 11.49
C TYR A 605 -2.49 3.09 12.86
N GLY A 606 -3.54 3.88 13.08
CA GLY A 606 -3.81 4.55 14.35
C GLY A 606 -4.77 3.74 15.23
N MET A 607 -6.04 3.67 14.81
CA MET A 607 -7.10 2.97 15.54
C MET A 607 -6.79 1.47 15.76
N PRO A 608 -6.34 0.71 14.74
CA PRO A 608 -6.01 -0.70 14.94
C PRO A 608 -4.81 -0.89 15.90
N LYS A 609 -3.81 0.01 15.82
CA LYS A 609 -2.65 0.02 16.72
C LYS A 609 -3.04 0.21 18.18
N GLU A 610 -3.92 1.16 18.46
CA GLU A 610 -4.39 1.40 19.82
C GLU A 610 -5.23 0.22 20.35
N ALA A 611 -6.04 -0.42 19.50
CA ALA A 611 -6.74 -1.65 19.85
C ALA A 611 -5.77 -2.81 20.16
N ASP A 612 -4.77 -3.03 19.32
CA ASP A 612 -3.77 -4.09 19.51
C ASP A 612 -2.95 -3.89 20.78
N LYS A 613 -2.54 -2.63 21.08
CA LYS A 613 -1.86 -2.27 22.34
C LYS A 613 -2.69 -2.58 23.58
N LEU A 614 -4.00 -2.38 23.51
CA LEU A 614 -4.93 -2.71 24.61
C LEU A 614 -5.20 -4.23 24.72
N GLY A 615 -4.66 -5.04 23.82
CA GLY A 615 -5.00 -6.45 23.70
C GLY A 615 -6.46 -6.67 23.31
N ALA A 616 -7.06 -5.71 22.60
CA ALA A 616 -8.47 -5.71 22.22
C ALA A 616 -8.78 -6.54 20.97
N SER A 617 -7.76 -7.11 20.33
CA SER A 617 -7.88 -7.87 19.08
C SER A 617 -7.46 -9.33 19.28
N CYS A 618 -8.32 -10.26 18.85
CA CYS A 618 -7.97 -11.68 18.76
C CYS A 618 -7.18 -12.01 17.49
N PHE A 619 -7.28 -11.19 16.45
CA PHE A 619 -6.65 -11.40 15.16
C PHE A 619 -6.37 -10.06 14.47
N SER A 620 -5.10 -9.81 14.14
CA SER A 620 -4.67 -8.66 13.34
C SER A 620 -4.13 -9.19 12.01
N GLY A 621 -4.64 -8.67 10.89
CA GLY A 621 -4.28 -9.15 9.56
C GLY A 621 -4.79 -8.23 8.45
N ASN A 622 -4.44 -8.54 7.21
CA ASN A 622 -4.85 -7.72 6.08
C ASN A 622 -6.34 -7.95 5.72
N LEU A 623 -6.89 -7.08 4.88
CA LEU A 623 -8.31 -7.14 4.50
C LEU A 623 -8.73 -8.47 3.85
N TYR A 624 -7.82 -9.14 3.12
CA TYR A 624 -8.10 -10.44 2.51
C TYR A 624 -8.27 -11.53 3.57
N GLU A 625 -7.41 -11.55 4.58
CA GLU A 625 -7.47 -12.52 5.67
C GLU A 625 -8.73 -12.32 6.52
N ILE A 626 -9.03 -11.08 6.90
CA ILE A 626 -10.24 -10.74 7.65
C ILE A 626 -11.49 -11.14 6.84
N ARG A 627 -11.54 -10.84 5.53
CA ARG A 627 -12.63 -11.27 4.64
C ARG A 627 -12.75 -12.79 4.55
N HIS A 628 -11.64 -13.51 4.48
CA HIS A 628 -11.65 -14.97 4.40
C HIS A 628 -12.27 -15.58 5.67
N ILE A 629 -11.92 -15.05 6.84
CA ILE A 629 -12.53 -15.46 8.12
C ILE A 629 -14.04 -15.19 8.09
N LEU A 630 -14.46 -14.00 7.66
CA LEU A 630 -15.86 -13.65 7.56
C LEU A 630 -16.66 -14.56 6.60
N ASN A 631 -16.09 -14.88 5.44
CA ASN A 631 -16.74 -15.76 4.46
C ASN A 631 -16.76 -17.23 4.89
N SER A 632 -15.97 -17.62 5.88
CA SER A 632 -15.96 -18.97 6.44
C SER A 632 -17.05 -19.22 7.49
N LEU A 633 -17.77 -18.18 7.92
CA LEU A 633 -18.87 -18.28 8.89
C LEU A 633 -20.02 -19.11 8.31
N LYS A 634 -20.61 -20.02 9.11
CA LYS A 634 -21.81 -20.75 8.69
C LYS A 634 -22.99 -19.81 8.53
N ILE A 635 -23.40 -19.63 7.29
CA ILE A 635 -24.66 -19.00 6.91
C ILE A 635 -25.68 -20.13 6.81
N LYS A 636 -26.46 -20.33 7.87
CA LYS A 636 -27.62 -21.22 7.83
C LYS A 636 -28.76 -20.59 7.06
#